data_AF-A0A950BVU2-F1
#
_entry.id   AF-A0A950BVU2-F1
#
_cell.length_a   1.000
_cell.length_b   1.000
_cell.length_c   1.000
_cell.angle_alpha   90.00
_cell.angle_beta   90.00
_cell.angle_gamma   90.00
#
_symmetry.space_group_name_H-M   'P 1'
#
loop_
_entity.id
_entity.type
_entity.pdbx_description
1 polymer ?
#
loop_
_entity_poly.entity_id
_entity_poly.type
_entity_poly.pdbx_seq_one_letter_code
_entity_poly.pdbx_strand_id
1 'polypeptide(L)'
;MAQTAKVLSIQALKDFRVALVNFTEEARNALSGVDMELKRMRDWLERDQLSYWQMQVKRRHEAMMMARTELYRRRISQQGSDAISDTEQKEALKEAQRRLRSAEEKVEAVKKLIPIFHHAMAEYVSRAAPLTDHLSGGVDKSLGSLTKMINSLEAYLALNAPAAPPVESMGVSSPGMTSARVGSSPAGAGADARDQTEAGPDQDQGKDDAPAQAADAAHDSSPLPETSTAPQSNQEHDS
;
A
#
# COMPACT_ATOMS: atom_id res chain seq x y z
N MET A 1 5.27 -56.90 -0.67
CA MET A 1 5.73 -56.47 -2.01
C MET A 1 6.17 -55.04 -1.92
N ALA A 2 7.47 -54.78 -2.01
CA ALA A 2 8.01 -53.42 -1.96
C ALA A 2 7.79 -52.76 -3.33
N GLN A 3 6.81 -51.86 -3.42
CA GLN A 3 6.64 -51.02 -4.59
C GLN A 3 7.81 -50.04 -4.66
N THR A 4 8.57 -50.11 -5.75
CA THR A 4 9.69 -49.21 -6.04
C THR A 4 9.16 -47.79 -6.26
N ALA A 5 9.49 -46.87 -5.35
CA ALA A 5 9.20 -45.45 -5.52
C ALA A 5 10.20 -44.82 -6.51
N LYS A 6 9.74 -44.41 -7.69
CA LYS A 6 10.54 -43.57 -8.62
C LYS A 6 10.55 -42.13 -8.12
N VAL A 7 11.52 -41.80 -7.27
CA VAL A 7 11.71 -40.42 -6.76
C VAL A 7 12.47 -39.62 -7.81
N LEU A 8 11.79 -38.69 -8.49
CA LEU A 8 12.38 -37.91 -9.59
C LEU A 8 13.26 -36.73 -9.11
N SER A 9 12.96 -36.12 -7.96
CA SER A 9 13.83 -35.13 -7.29
C SER A 9 13.26 -34.70 -5.92
N ILE A 10 14.00 -34.90 -4.83
CA ILE A 10 13.65 -34.37 -3.50
C ILE A 10 13.88 -32.85 -3.45
N GLN A 11 14.87 -32.36 -4.20
CA GLN A 11 15.18 -30.93 -4.26
C GLN A 11 13.99 -30.13 -4.81
N ALA A 12 13.31 -30.65 -5.84
CA ALA A 12 12.10 -30.01 -6.38
C ALA A 12 10.98 -29.87 -5.33
N LEU A 13 10.84 -30.82 -4.40
CA LEU A 13 9.86 -30.72 -3.31
C LEU A 13 10.27 -29.65 -2.28
N LYS A 14 11.56 -29.52 -1.99
CA LYS A 14 12.09 -28.47 -1.10
C LYS A 14 11.90 -27.09 -1.74
N ASP A 15 12.24 -26.94 -3.01
CA ASP A 15 12.08 -25.70 -3.75
C ASP A 15 10.60 -25.30 -3.85
N PHE A 16 9.71 -26.26 -4.13
CA PHE A 16 8.27 -26.01 -4.14
C PHE A 16 7.74 -25.57 -2.77
N ARG A 17 8.23 -26.17 -1.68
CA ARG A 17 7.87 -25.74 -0.32
C ARG A 17 8.27 -24.29 -0.07
N VAL A 18 9.48 -23.89 -0.45
CA VAL A 18 9.94 -22.50 -0.32
C VAL A 18 9.07 -21.55 -1.15
N ALA A 19 8.83 -21.89 -2.42
CA ALA A 19 7.97 -21.10 -3.30
C ALA A 19 6.54 -20.94 -2.75
N LEU A 20 5.98 -22.00 -2.15
CA LEU A 20 4.64 -21.97 -1.58
C LEU A 20 4.57 -21.08 -0.33
N VAL A 21 5.61 -21.07 0.51
CA VAL A 21 5.70 -20.15 1.67
C VAL A 21 5.72 -18.71 1.18
N ASN A 22 6.63 -18.38 0.25
CA ASN A 22 6.76 -17.02 -0.28
C ASN A 22 5.46 -16.55 -0.93
N PHE A 23 4.85 -17.38 -1.79
CA PHE A 23 3.57 -17.08 -2.41
C PHE A 23 2.49 -16.77 -1.39
N THR A 24 2.44 -17.52 -0.29
CA THR A 24 1.41 -17.35 0.74
C THR A 24 1.59 -16.05 1.50
N GLU A 25 2.82 -15.68 1.82
CA GLU A 25 3.14 -14.40 2.43
C GLU A 25 2.79 -13.23 1.49
N GLU A 26 3.21 -13.30 0.24
CA GLU A 26 2.89 -12.29 -0.78
C GLU A 26 1.38 -12.14 -1.00
N ALA A 27 0.65 -13.25 -1.14
CA ALA A 27 -0.80 -13.23 -1.36
C ALA A 27 -1.56 -12.67 -0.14
N ARG A 28 -1.17 -13.04 1.08
CA ARG A 28 -1.76 -12.49 2.31
C ARG A 28 -1.50 -10.98 2.41
N ASN A 29 -0.28 -10.53 2.12
CA ASN A 29 0.09 -9.12 2.13
C ASN A 29 -0.70 -8.32 1.09
N ALA A 30 -0.84 -8.86 -0.13
CA ALA A 30 -1.61 -8.22 -1.20
C ALA A 30 -3.10 -8.07 -0.82
N LEU A 31 -3.73 -9.14 -0.32
CA LEU A 31 -5.12 -9.11 0.14
C LEU A 31 -5.32 -8.11 1.29
N SER A 32 -4.43 -8.13 2.28
CA SER A 32 -4.50 -7.19 3.41
C SER A 32 -4.31 -5.73 2.96
N GLY A 33 -3.45 -5.48 1.96
CA GLY A 33 -3.27 -4.16 1.37
C GLY A 33 -4.55 -3.64 0.70
N VAL A 34 -5.19 -4.47 -0.11
CA VAL A 34 -6.48 -4.11 -0.75
C VAL A 34 -7.55 -3.85 0.31
N ASP A 35 -7.66 -4.70 1.33
CA ASP A 35 -8.62 -4.51 2.42
C ASP A 35 -8.42 -3.18 3.16
N MET A 36 -7.18 -2.76 3.35
CA MET A 36 -6.83 -1.51 4.01
C MET A 36 -7.19 -0.30 3.14
N GLU A 37 -6.89 -0.36 1.84
CA GLU A 37 -7.26 0.71 0.90
C GLU A 37 -8.78 0.83 0.76
N LEU A 38 -9.53 -0.28 0.73
CA LEU A 38 -11.00 -0.26 0.70
C LEU A 38 -11.58 0.39 1.96
N LYS A 39 -11.05 0.05 3.15
CA LYS A 39 -11.46 0.69 4.40
C LYS A 39 -11.13 2.18 4.42
N ARG A 40 -9.94 2.56 3.96
CA ARG A 40 -9.53 3.97 3.85
C ARG A 40 -10.46 4.73 2.90
N MET A 41 -10.77 4.17 1.74
CA MET A 41 -11.67 4.77 0.76
C MET A 41 -13.08 4.94 1.32
N ARG A 42 -13.59 3.95 2.07
CA ARG A 42 -14.88 4.06 2.77
C ARG A 42 -14.86 5.23 3.75
N ASP A 43 -13.86 5.27 4.62
CA ASP A 43 -13.76 6.29 5.66
C ASP A 43 -13.61 7.68 5.04
N TRP A 44 -12.80 7.82 3.99
CA TRP A 44 -12.67 9.05 3.22
C TRP A 44 -13.98 9.50 2.59
N LEU A 45 -14.76 8.58 2.03
CA LEU A 45 -16.04 8.93 1.39
C LEU A 45 -17.10 9.35 2.41
N GLU A 46 -17.22 8.61 3.52
CA GLU A 46 -18.24 8.84 4.54
C GLU A 46 -17.93 10.00 5.48
N ARG A 47 -16.67 10.10 5.93
CA ARG A 47 -16.27 11.05 6.97
C ARG A 47 -15.73 12.32 6.36
N ASP A 48 -14.78 12.19 5.43
CA ASP A 48 -14.08 13.35 4.88
C ASP A 48 -14.89 14.04 3.79
N GLN A 49 -15.23 13.33 2.71
CA GLN A 49 -15.92 13.91 1.55
C GLN A 49 -17.33 14.40 1.89
N LEU A 50 -18.15 13.57 2.53
CA LEU A 50 -19.52 13.97 2.86
C LEU A 50 -19.54 15.21 3.78
N SER A 51 -18.70 15.22 4.82
CA SER A 51 -18.56 16.36 5.73
C SER A 51 -18.04 17.60 5.01
N TYR A 52 -17.02 17.45 4.18
CA TYR A 52 -16.44 18.53 3.39
C TYR A 52 -17.50 19.19 2.50
N TRP A 53 -18.24 18.42 1.70
CA TRP A 53 -19.25 18.99 0.80
C TRP A 53 -20.44 19.59 1.55
N GLN A 54 -20.85 19.02 2.69
CA GLN A 54 -21.86 19.63 3.56
C GLN A 54 -21.40 20.99 4.12
N MET A 55 -20.14 21.10 4.54
CA MET A 55 -19.54 22.37 4.97
C MET A 55 -19.49 23.37 3.81
N GLN A 56 -19.12 22.92 2.60
CA GLN A 56 -19.12 23.79 1.42
C GLN A 56 -20.51 24.29 1.05
N VAL A 57 -21.56 23.48 1.21
CA VAL A 57 -22.96 23.90 1.03
C VAL A 57 -23.28 25.03 2.01
N LYS A 58 -22.97 24.88 3.31
CA LYS A 58 -23.19 25.93 4.31
C LYS A 58 -22.49 27.24 3.95
N ARG A 59 -21.19 27.17 3.63
CA ARG A 59 -20.38 28.34 3.25
C ARG A 59 -20.91 29.05 1.99
N ARG A 60 -21.30 28.28 0.97
CA ARG A 60 -21.83 28.83 -0.29
C ARG A 60 -23.24 29.38 -0.12
N HIS A 61 -24.02 28.81 0.78
CA HIS A 61 -25.33 29.33 1.14
C HIS A 61 -25.20 30.69 1.84
N GLU A 62 -24.28 30.83 2.80
CA GLU A 62 -23.96 32.11 3.43
C GLU A 62 -23.53 33.17 2.40
N ALA A 63 -22.64 32.80 1.47
CA ALA A 63 -22.21 33.70 0.39
C ALA A 63 -23.37 34.15 -0.51
N MET A 64 -24.31 33.25 -0.82
CA MET A 64 -25.53 33.58 -1.57
C MET A 64 -26.42 34.56 -0.79
N MET A 65 -26.57 34.35 0.52
CA MET A 65 -27.35 35.24 1.39
C MET A 65 -26.69 36.63 1.53
N MET A 66 -25.36 36.70 1.60
CA MET A 66 -24.61 37.96 1.56
C MET A 66 -24.82 38.70 0.24
N ALA A 67 -24.68 38.01 -0.90
CA ALA A 67 -24.91 38.61 -2.23
C ALA A 67 -26.35 39.11 -2.39
N ARG A 68 -27.34 38.38 -1.84
CA ARG A 68 -28.75 38.81 -1.81
C ARG A 68 -28.96 40.06 -0.98
N THR A 69 -28.29 40.16 0.17
CA THR A 69 -28.38 41.32 1.06
C THR A 69 -27.73 42.55 0.42
N GLU A 70 -26.58 42.40 -0.24
CA GLU A 70 -25.91 43.48 -0.96
C GLU A 70 -26.78 44.00 -2.11
N LEU A 71 -27.38 43.10 -2.90
CA LEU A 71 -28.33 43.48 -3.95
C LEU A 71 -29.55 44.22 -3.39
N TYR A 72 -30.07 43.81 -2.24
CA TYR A 72 -31.18 44.51 -1.58
C TYR A 72 -30.77 45.91 -1.10
N ARG A 73 -29.58 46.03 -0.49
CA ARG A 73 -29.01 47.31 -0.05
C ARG A 73 -28.80 48.28 -1.22
N ARG A 74 -28.30 47.78 -2.35
CA ARG A 74 -28.14 48.57 -3.58
C ARG A 74 -29.46 49.04 -4.14
N ARG A 75 -30.48 48.16 -4.21
CA ARG A 75 -31.83 48.54 -4.64
C ARG A 75 -32.46 49.64 -3.80
N ILE A 76 -32.30 49.60 -2.48
CA ILE A 76 -32.78 50.68 -1.59
C ILE A 76 -32.04 51.99 -1.90
N SER A 77 -30.71 51.91 -2.10
CA SER A 77 -29.89 53.09 -2.39
C SER A 77 -30.19 53.71 -3.76
N GLN A 78 -30.60 52.89 -4.73
CA GLN A 78 -31.01 53.31 -6.08
C GLN A 78 -32.31 54.13 -6.08
N GLN A 79 -33.23 53.91 -5.13
CA GLN A 79 -34.47 54.71 -5.02
C GLN A 79 -34.20 56.20 -4.74
N GLY A 80 -33.00 56.56 -4.27
CA GLY A 80 -32.58 57.95 -4.06
C GLY A 80 -31.73 58.56 -5.18
N SER A 81 -31.26 57.76 -6.15
CA SER A 81 -30.42 58.23 -7.27
C SER A 81 -30.47 57.25 -8.44
N ASP A 82 -31.00 57.70 -9.59
CA ASP A 82 -31.29 56.88 -10.78
C ASP A 82 -30.03 56.46 -11.58
N ALA A 83 -28.83 56.77 -11.08
CA ALA A 83 -27.57 56.68 -11.83
C ALA A 83 -26.76 55.38 -11.62
N ILE A 84 -27.15 54.50 -10.69
CA ILE A 84 -26.35 53.32 -10.31
C ILE A 84 -26.96 52.05 -10.92
N SER A 85 -26.17 51.32 -11.73
CA SER A 85 -26.57 50.04 -12.33
C SER A 85 -26.46 48.87 -11.35
N ASP A 86 -27.53 48.07 -11.23
CA ASP A 86 -27.64 46.86 -10.39
C ASP A 86 -27.13 45.57 -11.09
N THR A 87 -26.54 45.68 -12.28
CA THR A 87 -26.18 44.53 -13.12
C THR A 87 -25.15 43.61 -12.47
N GLU A 88 -24.11 44.18 -11.87
CA GLU A 88 -23.02 43.46 -11.22
C GLU A 88 -23.53 42.63 -10.03
N GLN A 89 -24.37 43.21 -9.17
CA GLN A 89 -24.88 42.53 -7.97
C GLN A 89 -25.87 41.41 -8.35
N LYS A 90 -26.65 41.60 -9.42
CA LYS A 90 -27.52 40.56 -9.98
C LYS A 90 -26.70 39.39 -10.52
N GLU A 91 -25.58 39.66 -11.19
CA GLU A 91 -24.68 38.63 -11.69
C GLU A 91 -23.96 37.90 -10.56
N ALA A 92 -23.46 38.61 -9.56
CA ALA A 92 -22.84 38.04 -8.36
C ALA A 92 -23.79 37.09 -7.61
N LEU A 93 -25.08 37.44 -7.50
CA LEU A 93 -26.10 36.57 -6.92
C LEU A 93 -26.32 35.30 -7.75
N LYS A 94 -26.41 35.42 -9.09
CA LYS A 94 -26.56 34.27 -9.99
C LYS A 94 -25.36 33.32 -9.90
N GLU A 95 -24.15 33.88 -9.82
CA GLU A 95 -22.91 33.13 -9.64
C GLU A 95 -22.92 32.36 -8.31
N ALA A 96 -23.25 33.02 -7.21
CA ALA A 96 -23.33 32.41 -5.89
C ALA A 96 -24.37 31.27 -5.85
N GLN A 97 -25.52 31.46 -6.49
CA GLN A 97 -26.54 30.42 -6.64
C GLN A 97 -26.06 29.23 -7.48
N ARG A 98 -25.31 29.48 -8.58
CA ARG A 98 -24.73 28.39 -9.38
C ARG A 98 -23.75 27.56 -8.55
N ARG A 99 -22.86 28.22 -7.81
CA ARG A 99 -21.89 27.56 -6.93
C ARG A 99 -22.56 26.74 -5.82
N LEU A 100 -23.64 27.26 -5.23
CA LEU A 100 -24.42 26.53 -4.23
C LEU A 100 -25.03 25.26 -4.83
N ARG A 101 -25.68 25.35 -6.00
CA ARG A 101 -26.25 24.19 -6.69
C ARG A 101 -25.20 23.11 -6.99
N SER A 102 -24.04 23.50 -7.53
CA SER A 102 -22.96 22.54 -7.77
C SER A 102 -22.46 21.87 -6.48
N ALA A 103 -22.51 22.56 -5.34
CA ALA A 103 -22.18 21.98 -4.04
C ALA A 103 -23.21 20.94 -3.59
N GLU A 104 -24.49 21.27 -3.73
CA GLU A 104 -25.62 20.39 -3.40
C GLU A 104 -25.62 19.13 -4.27
N GLU A 105 -25.36 19.28 -5.58
CA GLU A 105 -25.19 18.17 -6.52
C GLU A 105 -24.05 17.24 -6.09
N LYS A 106 -22.91 17.80 -5.64
CA LYS A 106 -21.77 17.01 -5.14
C LYS A 106 -22.14 16.24 -3.86
N VAL A 107 -22.88 16.85 -2.93
CA VAL A 107 -23.38 16.15 -1.73
C VAL A 107 -24.26 14.98 -2.12
N GLU A 108 -25.21 15.18 -3.01
CA GLU A 108 -26.11 14.12 -3.47
C GLU A 108 -25.37 13.03 -4.25
N ALA A 109 -24.36 13.38 -5.04
CA ALA A 109 -23.49 12.42 -5.70
C ALA A 109 -22.73 11.55 -4.70
N VAL A 110 -22.13 12.15 -3.66
CA VAL A 110 -21.42 11.40 -2.60
C VAL A 110 -22.37 10.50 -1.84
N LYS A 111 -23.55 10.99 -1.45
CA LYS A 111 -24.58 10.18 -0.76
C LYS A 111 -25.02 8.97 -1.58
N LYS A 112 -25.14 9.11 -2.91
CA LYS A 112 -25.47 8.01 -3.82
C LYS A 112 -24.31 7.03 -3.97
N LEU A 113 -23.07 7.52 -3.96
CA LEU A 113 -21.88 6.69 -4.12
C LEU A 113 -21.62 5.81 -2.89
N ILE A 114 -21.90 6.28 -1.67
CA ILE A 114 -21.69 5.53 -0.43
C ILE A 114 -22.31 4.11 -0.47
N PRO A 115 -23.62 3.93 -0.69
CA PRO A 115 -24.23 2.59 -0.70
C PRO A 115 -23.74 1.73 -1.87
N ILE A 116 -23.46 2.33 -3.03
CA ILE A 116 -22.89 1.62 -4.19
C ILE A 116 -21.51 1.06 -3.83
N PHE A 117 -20.68 1.88 -3.17
CA PHE A 117 -19.35 1.49 -2.73
C PHE A 117 -19.41 0.39 -1.66
N HIS A 118 -20.34 0.48 -0.70
CA HIS A 118 -20.57 -0.58 0.31
C HIS A 118 -20.92 -1.91 -0.33
N HIS A 119 -21.81 -1.88 -1.33
CA HIS A 119 -22.19 -3.08 -2.05
C HIS A 119 -20.98 -3.69 -2.78
N ALA A 120 -20.20 -2.88 -3.50
CA ALA A 120 -19.00 -3.33 -4.18
C ALA A 120 -17.94 -3.90 -3.21
N MET A 121 -17.77 -3.26 -2.04
CA MET A 121 -16.91 -3.78 -0.97
C MET A 121 -17.40 -5.15 -0.46
N ALA A 122 -18.69 -5.29 -0.20
CA ALA A 122 -19.27 -6.54 0.28
C ALA A 122 -19.10 -7.67 -0.74
N GLU A 123 -19.29 -7.38 -2.04
CA GLU A 123 -19.01 -8.33 -3.11
C GLU A 123 -17.53 -8.73 -3.14
N TYR A 124 -16.62 -7.77 -3.04
CA TYR A 124 -15.18 -8.07 -2.99
C TYR A 124 -14.84 -8.97 -1.79
N VAL A 125 -15.30 -8.62 -0.58
CA VAL A 125 -15.03 -9.42 0.63
C VAL A 125 -15.58 -10.84 0.46
N SER A 126 -16.77 -10.99 -0.10
CA SER A 126 -17.36 -12.32 -0.36
C SER A 126 -16.54 -13.17 -1.31
N ARG A 127 -15.90 -12.55 -2.33
CA ARG A 127 -15.05 -13.24 -3.31
C ARG A 127 -13.64 -13.51 -2.76
N ALA A 128 -13.13 -12.63 -1.91
CA ALA A 128 -11.80 -12.76 -1.32
C ALA A 128 -11.76 -13.73 -0.12
N ALA A 129 -12.86 -13.87 0.63
CA ALA A 129 -12.90 -14.68 1.85
C ALA A 129 -12.43 -16.14 1.67
N PRO A 130 -12.88 -16.91 0.65
CA PRO A 130 -12.41 -18.28 0.47
C PRO A 130 -10.89 -18.37 0.21
N LEU A 131 -10.33 -17.40 -0.52
CA LEU A 131 -8.89 -17.34 -0.76
C LEU A 131 -8.14 -17.01 0.53
N THR A 132 -8.61 -16.03 1.30
CA THR A 132 -8.03 -15.67 2.60
C THR A 132 -8.05 -16.85 3.58
N ASP A 133 -9.16 -17.59 3.64
CA ASP A 133 -9.30 -18.77 4.50
C ASP A 133 -8.35 -19.90 4.06
N HIS A 134 -8.25 -20.13 2.75
CA HIS A 134 -7.35 -21.13 2.20
C HIS A 134 -5.89 -20.79 2.46
N LEU A 135 -5.50 -19.54 2.25
CA LEU A 135 -4.16 -19.05 2.54
C LEU A 135 -3.85 -19.16 4.03
N SER A 136 -4.81 -18.90 4.93
CA SER A 136 -4.58 -18.89 6.38
C SER A 136 -4.51 -20.28 7.01
N GLY A 137 -5.29 -21.26 6.54
CA GLY A 137 -5.31 -22.60 7.17
C GLY A 137 -5.10 -23.79 6.22
N GLY A 138 -5.43 -23.63 4.94
CA GLY A 138 -5.27 -24.69 3.93
C GLY A 138 -3.81 -24.92 3.56
N VAL A 139 -3.05 -23.84 3.42
CA VAL A 139 -1.62 -23.90 3.07
C VAL A 139 -0.81 -24.56 4.19
N ASP A 140 -1.04 -24.25 5.45
CA ASP A 140 -0.26 -24.80 6.57
C ASP A 140 -0.37 -26.33 6.65
N LYS A 141 -1.56 -26.88 6.39
CA LYS A 141 -1.79 -28.33 6.28
C LYS A 141 -1.01 -28.94 5.11
N SER A 142 -0.98 -28.22 3.98
CA SER A 142 -0.27 -28.64 2.77
C SER A 142 1.24 -28.63 2.97
N LEU A 143 1.79 -27.59 3.63
CA LEU A 143 3.19 -27.49 4.02
C LEU A 143 3.60 -28.59 5.01
N GLY A 144 2.73 -28.93 5.97
CA GLY A 144 2.96 -30.04 6.89
C GLY A 144 3.02 -31.39 6.17
N SER A 145 2.15 -31.60 5.18
CA SER A 145 2.13 -32.82 4.37
C SER A 145 3.36 -32.92 3.46
N LEU A 146 3.77 -31.82 2.83
CA LEU A 146 5.03 -31.72 2.07
C LEU A 146 6.24 -32.03 2.95
N THR A 147 6.29 -31.50 4.16
CA THR A 147 7.39 -31.74 5.10
C THR A 147 7.47 -33.22 5.49
N LYS A 148 6.33 -33.85 5.80
CA LYS A 148 6.29 -35.29 6.09
C LYS A 148 6.76 -36.13 4.91
N MET A 149 6.39 -35.76 3.69
CA MET A 149 6.80 -36.44 2.46
C MET A 149 8.30 -36.28 2.19
N ILE A 150 8.86 -35.08 2.37
CA ILE A 150 10.31 -34.85 2.23
C ILE A 150 11.07 -35.73 3.24
N ASN A 151 10.66 -35.69 4.52
CA ASN A 151 11.33 -36.44 5.58
C ASN A 151 11.26 -37.96 5.35
N SER A 152 10.14 -38.49 4.87
CA SER A 152 10.02 -39.93 4.60
C SER A 152 10.93 -40.36 3.45
N LEU A 153 10.99 -39.56 2.37
CA LEU A 153 11.87 -39.82 1.23
C LEU A 153 13.36 -39.74 1.61
N GLU A 154 13.74 -38.77 2.44
CA GLU A 154 15.11 -38.67 2.98
C GLU A 154 15.46 -39.87 3.86
N ALA A 155 14.54 -40.33 4.72
CA ALA A 155 14.74 -41.51 5.54
C ALA A 155 14.88 -42.80 4.71
N TYR A 156 14.10 -42.94 3.62
CA TYR A 156 14.23 -44.06 2.68
C TYR A 156 15.59 -44.07 1.97
N LEU A 157 16.10 -42.90 1.57
CA LEU A 157 17.43 -42.80 0.96
C LEU A 157 18.54 -43.12 1.97
N ALA A 158 18.41 -42.65 3.22
CA ALA A 158 19.39 -42.95 4.27
C ALA A 158 19.48 -44.44 4.59
N LEU A 159 18.36 -45.18 4.50
CA LEU A 159 18.32 -46.63 4.74
C LEU A 159 18.91 -47.45 3.57
N ASN A 160 18.82 -46.93 2.34
CA ASN A 160 19.33 -47.58 1.12
C ASN A 160 20.76 -47.14 0.73
N ALA A 161 21.35 -46.16 1.41
CA ALA A 161 22.76 -45.84 1.25
C ALA A 161 23.60 -46.99 1.82
N PRO A 162 24.45 -47.67 1.02
CA PRO A 162 25.33 -48.70 1.56
C PRO A 162 26.22 -48.07 2.61
N ALA A 163 26.24 -48.63 3.82
CA ALA A 163 27.27 -48.30 4.79
C ALA A 163 28.62 -48.59 4.13
N ALA A 164 29.35 -47.53 3.76
CA ALA A 164 30.70 -47.68 3.26
C ALA A 164 31.50 -48.48 4.31
N PRO A 165 32.16 -49.58 3.94
CA PRO A 165 32.99 -50.31 4.89
C PRO A 165 34.06 -49.35 5.44
N PRO A 166 34.44 -49.47 6.72
CA PRO A 166 35.56 -48.71 7.25
C PRO A 166 36.76 -49.02 6.35
N VAL A 167 37.31 -48.00 5.71
CA VAL A 167 38.64 -48.10 5.14
C VAL A 167 39.60 -48.30 6.29
N GLU A 168 39.88 -49.57 6.61
CA GLU A 168 41.05 -49.95 7.39
C GLU A 168 42.26 -49.41 6.63
N SER A 169 42.79 -48.30 7.15
CA SER A 169 44.12 -47.82 6.87
C SER A 169 45.10 -48.92 7.30
N MET A 170 45.35 -49.90 6.42
CA MET A 170 46.53 -50.76 6.52
C MET A 170 47.75 -49.86 6.37
N GLY A 171 48.35 -49.56 7.53
CA GLY A 171 49.63 -48.90 7.63
C GLY A 171 50.69 -49.72 6.89
N VAL A 172 51.12 -49.21 5.74
CA VAL A 172 52.40 -49.61 5.15
C VAL A 172 53.45 -48.70 5.76
N SER A 173 54.08 -49.22 6.80
CA SER A 173 55.31 -48.67 7.38
C SER A 173 56.42 -48.75 6.34
N SER A 174 57.05 -47.62 6.02
CA SER A 174 58.38 -47.59 5.39
C SER A 174 59.30 -46.68 6.21
N PRO A 175 60.47 -47.17 6.70
CA PRO A 175 61.39 -46.41 7.53
C PRO A 175 62.63 -45.88 6.76
N GLY A 176 63.20 -44.77 7.24
CA GLY A 176 64.55 -44.29 6.91
C GLY A 176 64.60 -42.79 6.57
N MET A 177 64.85 -41.91 7.55
CA MET A 177 66.15 -41.23 7.84
C MET A 177 66.55 -40.19 6.77
N THR A 178 67.02 -38.97 7.02
CA THR A 178 67.41 -38.18 8.20
C THR A 178 67.81 -36.77 7.70
N SER A 179 67.66 -35.75 8.56
CA SER A 179 68.40 -34.46 8.58
C SER A 179 68.07 -33.44 7.47
N ALA A 180 67.93 -32.13 7.68
CA ALA A 180 68.59 -31.25 8.63
C ALA A 180 67.79 -29.94 8.88
N ARG A 181 68.25 -29.26 9.91
CA ARG A 181 67.73 -28.14 10.71
C ARG A 181 67.77 -26.73 10.05
N VAL A 182 66.87 -25.88 10.59
CA VAL A 182 67.05 -24.48 11.08
C VAL A 182 66.76 -23.28 10.17
N GLY A 183 65.94 -22.37 10.73
CA GLY A 183 65.75 -20.95 10.38
C GLY A 183 64.38 -20.45 10.87
N SER A 184 64.14 -20.32 12.19
CA SER A 184 64.24 -19.08 13.01
C SER A 184 63.31 -17.90 12.63
N SER A 185 62.23 -17.80 13.42
CA SER A 185 61.62 -16.60 14.04
C SER A 185 60.73 -15.59 13.29
N PRO A 186 59.82 -14.91 14.04
CA PRO A 186 58.53 -14.35 13.57
C PRO A 186 58.45 -12.80 13.65
N ALA A 187 57.37 -12.18 13.14
CA ALA A 187 56.99 -10.80 13.49
C ALA A 187 55.53 -10.42 13.13
N GLY A 188 54.85 -9.77 14.10
CA GLY A 188 53.69 -8.86 13.94
C GLY A 188 52.32 -9.50 14.22
N ALA A 189 51.65 -9.44 15.39
CA ALA A 189 51.48 -8.44 16.46
C ALA A 189 50.48 -7.28 16.14
N GLY A 190 49.47 -7.15 17.01
CA GLY A 190 48.44 -6.09 17.12
C GLY A 190 47.02 -6.66 16.95
N ALA A 191 46.16 -6.97 17.93
CA ALA A 191 45.93 -6.49 19.30
C ALA A 191 45.56 -5.01 19.40
N ASP A 192 44.26 -4.71 19.52
CA ASP A 192 43.66 -3.86 20.57
C ASP A 192 42.12 -3.98 20.44
N ALA A 193 41.40 -4.55 21.43
CA ALA A 193 41.11 -4.04 22.77
C ALA A 193 39.96 -3.01 22.77
N ARG A 194 38.89 -3.43 23.44
CA ARG A 194 37.70 -2.68 23.79
C ARG A 194 38.07 -1.56 24.76
N ASP A 195 37.40 -0.41 24.68
CA ASP A 195 37.01 0.29 25.90
C ASP A 195 35.67 1.00 25.73
N GLN A 196 34.86 0.89 26.77
CA GLN A 196 33.58 1.56 26.97
C GLN A 196 33.85 2.76 27.87
N THR A 197 33.25 3.91 27.59
CA THR A 197 33.03 4.89 28.67
C THR A 197 31.73 5.64 28.44
N GLU A 198 30.90 5.59 29.48
CA GLU A 198 29.67 6.32 29.69
C GLU A 198 29.92 7.84 29.75
N ALA A 199 28.95 8.64 29.29
CA ALA A 199 28.57 9.89 29.94
C ALA A 199 27.17 10.31 29.46
N GLY A 200 26.29 10.56 30.43
CA GLY A 200 24.90 10.94 30.25
C GLY A 200 24.67 12.42 29.91
N PRO A 201 23.41 12.89 29.99
CA PRO A 201 22.86 13.98 29.19
C PRO A 201 22.86 15.32 29.92
N ASP A 202 22.96 16.42 29.15
CA ASP A 202 22.62 17.76 29.62
C ASP A 202 21.40 18.31 28.87
N GLN A 203 20.44 18.77 29.68
CA GLN A 203 19.32 19.62 29.32
C GLN A 203 19.79 21.08 29.29
N ASP A 204 19.26 21.91 28.39
CA ASP A 204 18.90 23.28 28.79
C ASP A 204 17.71 23.81 27.97
N GLN A 205 16.96 24.67 28.64
CA GLN A 205 15.61 25.15 28.42
C GLN A 205 15.58 26.42 27.57
N GLY A 206 14.39 26.86 27.12
CA GLY A 206 14.17 28.28 26.84
C GLY A 206 13.13 28.65 25.79
N LYS A 207 11.85 28.50 26.15
CA LYS A 207 10.72 29.45 26.01
C LYS A 207 10.65 30.51 24.88
N ASP A 208 9.44 30.56 24.32
CA ASP A 208 8.56 31.72 24.05
C ASP A 208 8.10 31.99 22.59
N ASP A 209 6.79 32.26 22.54
CA ASP A 209 5.96 32.92 21.53
C ASP A 209 5.34 32.16 20.32
N ALA A 210 4.02 32.08 20.38
CA ALA A 210 3.08 31.98 19.25
C ALA A 210 2.45 33.38 18.99
N PRO A 211 1.60 33.59 17.97
CA PRO A 211 1.55 33.06 16.61
C PRO A 211 1.53 34.21 15.55
N ALA A 212 1.97 33.96 14.31
CA ALA A 212 1.80 34.89 13.20
C ALA A 212 1.15 34.23 11.98
N GLN A 213 0.08 34.89 11.50
CA GLN A 213 -0.69 34.61 10.30
C GLN A 213 0.14 34.85 9.03
N ALA A 214 -0.04 33.97 8.03
CA ALA A 214 -0.07 34.28 6.59
C ALA A 214 -0.54 32.99 5.89
N ALA A 215 -1.80 32.89 5.46
CA ALA A 215 -2.23 33.28 4.11
C ALA A 215 -1.41 32.57 3.02
N ASP A 216 -1.63 31.25 2.91
CA ASP A 216 -1.11 30.46 1.81
C ASP A 216 -2.03 30.55 0.59
N ALA A 217 -1.40 30.86 -0.52
CA ALA A 217 -1.99 30.99 -1.84
C ALA A 217 -1.98 29.62 -2.53
N ALA A 218 -2.99 29.40 -3.36
CA ALA A 218 -2.99 28.47 -4.49
C ALA A 218 -2.78 26.97 -4.19
N HIS A 219 -3.86 26.20 -4.35
CA HIS A 219 -3.84 25.02 -5.21
C HIS A 219 -5.25 24.70 -5.71
N ASP A 220 -5.67 25.44 -6.73
CA ASP A 220 -6.64 24.96 -7.72
C ASP A 220 -5.85 24.20 -8.79
N SER A 221 -5.80 22.88 -8.67
CA SER A 221 -5.21 22.00 -9.69
C SER A 221 -5.76 20.59 -9.50
N SER A 222 -6.75 20.22 -10.31
CA SER A 222 -6.97 18.84 -10.69
C SER A 222 -7.40 18.82 -12.15
N PRO A 223 -6.56 18.31 -13.07
CA PRO A 223 -6.86 18.22 -14.48
C PRO A 223 -7.73 16.99 -14.74
N LEU A 224 -8.79 17.17 -15.53
CA LEU A 224 -9.48 16.06 -16.19
C LEU A 224 -8.64 15.65 -17.42
N PRO A 225 -8.40 14.35 -17.67
CA PRO A 225 -7.86 13.92 -18.95
C PRO A 225 -8.98 13.89 -20.00
N GLU A 226 -8.81 14.68 -21.07
CA GLU A 226 -9.53 14.51 -22.32
C GLU A 226 -9.08 13.21 -22.99
N THR A 227 -10.01 12.30 -23.26
CA THR A 227 -9.82 11.25 -24.26
C THR A 227 -10.63 11.59 -25.52
N SER A 228 -9.93 12.23 -26.44
CA SER A 228 -10.28 12.27 -27.86
C SER A 228 -10.17 10.86 -28.44
N THR A 229 -11.27 10.33 -28.97
CA THR A 229 -11.26 9.24 -29.96
C THR A 229 -12.47 9.40 -30.87
N ALA A 230 -12.23 9.95 -32.06
CA ALA A 230 -13.12 9.82 -33.20
C ALA A 230 -13.11 8.38 -33.74
N PRO A 231 -14.11 8.01 -34.53
CA PRO A 231 -13.76 7.42 -35.81
C PRO A 231 -14.45 8.13 -36.98
N GLN A 232 -13.64 8.39 -38.01
CA GLN A 232 -14.09 8.61 -39.37
C GLN A 232 -14.70 7.32 -39.93
N SER A 233 -15.88 7.40 -40.53
CA SER A 233 -16.30 6.47 -41.59
C SER A 233 -16.92 7.29 -42.72
N ASN A 234 -16.13 7.41 -43.78
CA ASN A 234 -16.47 7.93 -45.10
C ASN A 234 -16.92 6.75 -45.99
N GLN A 235 -17.63 7.03 -47.09
CA GLN A 235 -18.29 6.14 -48.09
C GLN A 235 -19.80 5.97 -47.86
N GLU A 236 -20.69 6.11 -48.84
CA GLU A 236 -20.54 6.24 -50.29
C GLU A 236 -21.84 6.80 -50.91
N HIS A 237 -21.68 7.54 -52.00
CA HIS A 237 -22.71 7.85 -53.00
C HIS A 237 -23.16 6.56 -53.70
N ASP A 238 -24.47 6.28 -53.80
CA ASP A 238 -25.07 5.85 -55.08
C ASP A 238 -26.61 5.89 -55.04
N SER A 239 -27.21 6.13 -56.22
CA SER A 239 -28.64 6.25 -56.61
C SER A 239 -29.35 7.60 -56.40
#